data_AF-A0A929T287-F1
#
_entry.id   AF-A0A929T287-F1
#
_cell.length_a   1.000
_cell.length_b   1.000
_cell.length_c   1.000
_cell.angle_alpha   90.00
_cell.angle_beta   90.00
_cell.angle_gamma   90.00
#
_symmetry.space_group_name_H-M   'P 1'
#
loop_
_entity.id
_entity.type
_entity.pdbx_description
1 polymer ?
#
loop_
_entity_poly.entity_id
_entity_poly.type
_entity_poly.pdbx_seq_one_letter_code
_entity_poly.pdbx_strand_id
1 'polypeptide(L)'
;MHNMLGDKSFYLDLLYAFLEDNNLCELGKKIENQQYQEAFMMAHTLKGVSANLSLTPMYDVLSRIVEQLRDGTGDKLDSEDVELFFQERDHFRMIMELWMIANRREEEENEAR
;
A
#
# COMPACT_ATOMS: atom_id res chain seq x y z
N MET A 1 -21.95 4.61 4.65
CA MET A 1 -21.58 4.30 3.26
C MET A 1 -22.61 3.31 2.72
N HIS A 2 -23.47 3.74 1.81
CA HIS A 2 -24.50 2.91 1.19
C HIS A 2 -24.34 3.01 -0.32
N ASN A 3 -24.43 1.85 -0.98
CA ASN A 3 -24.39 1.57 -2.42
C ASN A 3 -23.06 1.10 -3.02
N MET A 4 -22.52 0.02 -2.43
CA MET A 4 -21.36 -0.72 -2.95
C MET A 4 -21.65 -1.90 -3.90
N LEU A 5 -22.72 -1.85 -4.71
CA LEU A 5 -23.05 -2.95 -5.63
C LEU A 5 -22.62 -2.69 -7.09
N GLY A 6 -22.15 -1.48 -7.39
CA GLY A 6 -21.19 -1.20 -8.49
C GLY A 6 -19.75 -0.94 -7.99
N ASP A 7 -19.53 -1.05 -6.68
CA ASP A 7 -18.27 -0.67 -6.01
C ASP A 7 -17.20 -1.75 -6.06
N LYS A 8 -17.49 -3.04 -6.29
CA LYS A 8 -16.43 -4.05 -6.19
C LYS A 8 -15.34 -3.80 -7.23
N SER A 9 -15.70 -3.58 -8.49
CA SER A 9 -14.75 -3.26 -9.56
C SER A 9 -14.06 -1.93 -9.29
N PHE A 10 -14.82 -0.89 -8.94
CA PHE A 10 -14.26 0.43 -8.63
C PHE A 10 -13.29 0.40 -7.44
N TYR A 11 -13.63 -0.31 -6.38
CA TYR A 11 -12.78 -0.50 -5.22
C TYR A 11 -11.52 -1.29 -5.57
N LEU A 12 -11.63 -2.31 -6.41
CA LEU A 12 -10.47 -3.01 -6.96
C LEU A 12 -9.60 -2.07 -7.80
N ASP A 13 -10.18 -1.21 -8.63
CA ASP A 13 -9.44 -0.19 -9.40
C ASP A 13 -8.67 0.76 -8.46
N LEU A 14 -9.27 1.16 -7.34
CA LEU A 14 -8.59 1.95 -6.31
C LEU A 14 -7.44 1.18 -5.65
N LEU A 15 -7.63 -0.11 -5.36
CA LEU A 15 -6.57 -0.97 -4.82
C LEU A 15 -5.43 -1.18 -5.82
N TYR A 16 -5.73 -1.32 -7.11
CA TYR A 16 -4.74 -1.38 -8.18
C TYR A 16 -3.99 -0.06 -8.32
N ALA A 17 -4.71 1.06 -8.36
CA ALA A 17 -4.08 2.37 -8.41
C ALA A 17 -3.14 2.60 -7.23
N PHE A 18 -3.52 2.17 -6.02
CA PHE A 18 -2.65 2.24 -4.85
C PHE A 18 -1.39 1.37 -4.98
N LEU A 19 -1.49 0.20 -5.63
CA LEU A 19 -0.36 -0.70 -5.86
C LEU A 19 0.59 -0.19 -6.97
N GLU A 20 0.04 0.31 -8.07
CA GLU A 20 0.81 0.84 -9.21
C GLU A 20 1.44 2.20 -8.91
N ASP A 21 0.87 2.94 -7.96
CA ASP A 21 1.44 4.20 -7.53
C ASP A 21 2.86 3.97 -6.98
N ASN A 22 3.83 4.60 -7.64
CA ASN A 22 5.25 4.49 -7.30
C ASN A 22 5.52 4.92 -5.85
N ASN A 23 4.59 5.59 -5.17
CA ASN A 23 4.71 6.05 -3.79
C ASN A 23 5.15 4.96 -2.80
N LEU A 24 4.70 3.71 -2.92
CA LEU A 24 5.17 2.62 -2.03
C LEU A 24 6.65 2.26 -2.26
N CYS A 25 7.10 2.29 -3.51
CA CYS A 25 8.50 2.04 -3.88
C CYS A 25 9.39 3.24 -3.54
N GLU A 26 8.90 4.44 -3.83
CA GLU A 26 9.60 5.69 -3.55
C GLU A 26 9.81 5.89 -2.04
N LEU A 27 8.86 5.50 -1.18
CA LEU A 27 9.06 5.60 0.28
C LEU A 27 10.29 4.80 0.71
N GLY A 28 10.42 3.56 0.23
CA GLY A 28 11.60 2.72 0.48
C GLY A 28 12.90 3.40 0.02
N LYS A 29 12.91 3.95 -1.20
CA LYS A 29 14.08 4.70 -1.71
C LYS A 29 14.41 5.94 -0.88
N LYS A 30 13.40 6.67 -0.39
CA LYS A 30 13.64 7.85 0.46
C LYS A 30 14.27 7.46 1.79
N ILE A 31 13.83 6.35 2.38
CA ILE A 31 14.43 5.79 3.59
C ILE A 31 15.88 5.37 3.32
N GLU A 32 16.14 4.61 2.26
CA GLU A 32 17.50 4.14 1.89
C GLU A 32 18.48 5.29 1.61
N ASN A 33 18.01 6.35 0.95
CA ASN A 33 18.81 7.52 0.63
C ASN A 33 18.86 8.56 1.78
N GLN A 34 18.36 8.22 2.97
CA GLN A 34 18.34 9.08 4.16
C GLN A 34 17.61 10.42 3.94
N GLN A 35 16.64 10.44 3.03
CA GLN A 35 15.79 11.58 2.72
C GLN A 35 14.57 11.59 3.65
N TYR A 36 14.82 11.73 4.96
CA TYR A 36 13.83 11.46 6.00
C TYR A 36 12.65 12.44 6.02
N GLN A 37 12.87 13.70 5.64
CA GLN A 37 11.79 14.68 5.57
C GLN A 37 10.82 14.36 4.43
N GLU A 38 11.34 13.97 3.27
CA GLU A 38 10.55 13.48 2.15
C GLU A 38 9.87 12.15 2.46
N ALA A 39 10.58 11.22 3.13
CA ALA A 39 10.03 9.96 3.59
C ALA A 39 8.84 10.17 4.54
N PHE A 40 8.94 11.12 5.48
CA PHE A 40 7.84 11.48 6.38
C PHE A 40 6.60 11.94 5.61
N MET A 41 6.75 12.88 4.67
CA MET A 41 5.63 13.40 3.89
C MET A 41 4.96 12.30 3.06
N MET A 42 5.76 11.41 2.49
CA MET A 42 5.27 10.30 1.69
C MET A 42 4.56 9.25 2.55
N ALA A 43 5.15 8.84 3.67
CA ALA A 43 4.52 7.93 4.63
C ALA A 43 3.22 8.52 5.19
N HIS A 44 3.16 9.84 5.43
CA HIS A 44 1.94 10.51 5.88
C HIS A 44 0.82 10.43 4.85
N THR A 45 1.16 10.63 3.57
CA THR A 45 0.21 10.52 2.45
C THR A 45 -0.30 9.09 2.33
N LEU A 46 0.61 8.11 2.29
CA LEU A 46 0.29 6.69 2.21
C LEU A 46 -0.58 6.24 3.39
N LYS A 47 -0.30 6.71 4.61
CA LYS A 47 -1.12 6.42 5.79
C LYS A 47 -2.59 6.84 5.58
N GLY A 48 -2.81 8.04 5.04
CA GLY A 48 -4.15 8.54 4.74
C GLY A 48 -4.87 7.70 3.68
N VAL A 49 -4.16 7.31 2.62
CA VAL A 49 -4.72 6.46 1.56
C VAL A 49 -5.04 5.05 2.09
N SER A 50 -4.13 4.43 2.83
CA SER A 50 -4.36 3.11 3.44
C SER A 50 -5.52 3.12 4.44
N ALA A 51 -5.72 4.21 5.18
CA ALA A 51 -6.90 4.37 6.04
C ALA A 51 -8.20 4.42 5.23
N ASN A 52 -8.23 5.19 4.13
CA ASN A 52 -9.41 5.32 3.26
C ASN A 52 -9.77 4.01 2.56
N LEU A 53 -8.76 3.21 2.20
CA LEU A 53 -8.92 1.89 1.58
C LEU A 53 -9.01 0.75 2.61
N SER A 54 -9.16 1.05 3.91
CA SER A 54 -9.26 0.05 4.97
C SER A 54 -8.14 -1.02 4.93
N LEU A 55 -6.94 -0.65 4.48
CA LEU A 55 -5.76 -1.52 4.43
C LEU A 55 -5.06 -1.52 5.79
N THR A 56 -5.72 -2.08 6.81
CA THR A 56 -5.28 -1.97 8.21
C THR A 56 -3.82 -2.35 8.47
N PRO A 57 -3.28 -3.48 7.95
CA PRO A 57 -1.87 -3.83 8.19
C PRO A 57 -0.89 -2.76 7.68
N MET A 58 -1.17 -2.24 6.47
CA MET A 58 -0.40 -1.16 5.85
C MET A 58 -0.54 0.16 6.62
N TYR A 59 -1.77 0.50 7.05
CA TYR A 59 -2.04 1.68 7.87
C TYR A 59 -1.28 1.66 9.19
N ASP A 60 -1.24 0.50 9.87
CA ASP A 60 -0.59 0.37 11.17
C ASP A 60 0.92 0.57 11.08
N VAL A 61 1.58 -0.07 10.11
CA VAL A 61 3.03 0.09 9.93
C VAL A 61 3.40 1.49 9.45
N LEU A 62 2.62 2.08 8.53
CA LEU A 62 2.83 3.47 8.09
C LEU A 62 2.60 4.47 9.24
N SER A 63 1.66 4.20 10.13
CA SER A 63 1.44 5.03 11.33
C SER A 63 2.68 5.04 12.23
N ARG A 64 3.31 3.87 12.45
CA ARG A 64 4.55 3.77 13.24
C ARG A 64 5.70 4.53 12.57
N ILE A 65 5.92 4.33 11.27
CA ILE A 65 6.97 5.01 10.49
C ILE A 65 6.76 6.54 10.50
N VAL A 66 5.52 7.03 10.35
CA VAL A 66 5.21 8.47 10.41
C VAL A 66 5.58 9.07 11.76
N GLU A 67 5.30 8.38 12.86
CA GLU A 67 5.68 8.88 14.19
C GLU A 67 7.19 8.87 14.41
N GLN A 68 7.90 7.86 13.90
CA GLN A 68 9.35 7.75 14.02
C GLN A 68 10.09 8.83 13.20
N LEU A 69 9.57 9.21 12.03
CA LEU A 69 10.13 10.24 11.16
C LEU A 69 9.60 11.66 11.46
N ARG A 70 8.78 11.84 12.51
CA ARG A 70 8.04 13.09 12.77
C ARG A 70 8.94 14.31 13.01
N ASP A 71 10.12 14.11 13.57
CA ASP A 71 11.12 15.16 13.78
C ASP A 71 11.98 15.44 12.53
N GLY A 72 11.72 14.71 11.43
CA GLY A 72 12.46 14.82 10.19
C GLY A 72 13.83 14.14 10.22
N THR A 73 14.13 13.35 11.25
CA THR A 73 15.37 12.56 11.34
C THR A 73 15.06 11.06 11.27
N GLY A 74 16.08 10.26 10.97
CA GLY A 74 15.99 8.80 10.96
C GLY A 74 16.35 8.16 12.30
N ASP A 75 16.59 8.96 13.36
CA ASP A 75 17.21 8.47 14.60
C ASP A 75 16.35 7.46 15.36
N LYS A 76 15.02 7.53 15.17
CA LYS A 76 14.03 6.65 15.78
C LYS A 76 13.51 5.59 14.81
N LEU A 77 14.00 5.58 13.57
CA LEU A 77 13.50 4.69 12.55
C LEU A 77 13.94 3.26 12.86
N ASP A 78 12.97 2.41 13.19
CA ASP A 78 13.19 1.01 13.51
C ASP A 78 13.29 0.19 12.22
N SER A 79 14.38 -0.54 12.06
CA SER A 79 14.59 -1.45 10.94
C SER A 79 13.52 -2.53 10.84
N GLU A 80 12.97 -3.00 11.98
CA GLU A 80 11.91 -4.02 11.98
C GLU A 80 10.61 -3.47 11.39
N ASP A 81 10.26 -2.21 11.67
CA ASP A 81 9.09 -1.56 11.08
C ASP A 81 9.27 -1.27 9.58
N VAL A 82 10.49 -0.92 9.16
CA VAL A 82 10.83 -0.76 7.73
C VAL A 82 10.74 -2.09 7.01
N GLU A 83 11.26 -3.18 7.59
CA GLU A 83 11.15 -4.52 7.02
C GLU A 83 9.69 -4.97 6.93
N LEU A 84 8.92 -4.78 8.00
CA LEU A 84 7.49 -5.09 8.02
C LEU A 84 6.71 -4.29 6.96
N PHE A 85 7.05 -3.03 6.72
CA PHE A 85 6.45 -2.25 5.64
C PHE A 85 6.65 -2.91 4.27
N PHE A 86 7.87 -3.39 3.99
CA PHE A 86 8.14 -4.11 2.75
C PHE A 86 7.41 -5.44 2.67
N GLN A 87 7.33 -6.18 3.78
CA GLN A 87 6.58 -7.43 3.85
C GLN A 87 5.08 -7.20 3.57
N GLU A 88 4.45 -6.21 4.21
CA GLU A 88 3.04 -5.89 3.99
C GLU A 88 2.78 -5.42 2.55
N ARG A 89 3.71 -4.65 1.97
CA ARG A 89 3.63 -4.24 0.56
C ARG A 89 3.67 -5.46 -0.37
N ASP A 90 4.60 -6.37 -0.13
CA ASP A 90 4.79 -7.55 -0.97
C ASP A 90 3.64 -8.54 -0.82
N HIS A 91 3.11 -8.71 0.39
CA HIS A 91 1.88 -9.49 0.65
C HIS A 91 0.68 -8.89 -0.08
N PHE A 92 0.47 -7.59 0.02
CA PHE A 92 -0.63 -6.91 -0.67
C PHE A 92 -0.53 -7.09 -2.19
N ARG A 93 0.67 -6.88 -2.76
CA ARG A 93 0.94 -7.15 -4.18
C ARG A 93 0.62 -8.58 -4.57
N MET A 94 1.10 -9.57 -3.81
CA MET A 94 0.87 -10.98 -4.10
C MET A 94 -0.63 -11.31 -4.10
N ILE A 95 -1.40 -10.78 -3.14
CA ILE A 95 -2.85 -10.99 -3.10
C ILE A 95 -3.54 -10.41 -4.34
N MET A 96 -3.17 -9.19 -4.74
CA MET A 96 -3.72 -8.54 -5.94
C MET A 96 -3.37 -9.32 -7.21
N GLU A 97 -2.11 -9.74 -7.37
CA GLU A 97 -1.66 -10.54 -8.52
C GLU A 97 -2.39 -11.90 -8.59
N LEU A 98 -2.54 -12.60 -7.46
CA LEU A 98 -3.30 -13.85 -7.40
C LEU A 98 -4.77 -13.64 -7.76
N TRP A 99 -5.37 -12.55 -7.29
CA TRP A 99 -6.74 -12.19 -7.66
C TRP A 99 -6.84 -11.97 -9.17
N MET A 100 -5.91 -11.23 -9.80
CA MET A 100 -5.91 -10.99 -11.25
C MET A 100 -5.81 -12.30 -12.04
N ILE A 101 -4.93 -13.21 -11.61
CA ILE A 101 -4.75 -14.51 -12.27
C ILE A 101 -6.02 -15.36 -12.15
N ALA A 102 -6.66 -15.38 -10.98
CA ALA A 102 -7.89 -16.15 -10.76
C ALA A 102 -9.07 -15.60 -11.59
N ASN A 103 -9.24 -14.27 -11.63
CA ASN A 103 -10.38 -13.65 -12.32
C ASN A 103 -10.18 -13.59 -13.85
N ARG A 104 -8.94 -13.58 -14.36
CA ARG A 104 -8.67 -13.73 -15.80
C ARG A 104 -9.15 -15.07 -16.35
N ARG A 105 -9.06 -16.15 -15.55
CA ARG A 105 -9.54 -17.49 -15.94
C ARG A 105 -11.07 -17.59 -15.99
N GLU A 106 -11.77 -16.88 -15.11
CA GLU A 106 -13.24 -16.87 -15.10
C GLU A 106 -13.84 -16.16 -16.32
N GLU A 107 -13.20 -15.09 -16.83
CA GLU A 107 -13.62 -14.40 -18.05
C GLU A 107 -13.40 -15.25 -19.30
N GLU A 108 -12.22 -15.88 -19.43
CA GLU A 108 -11.89 -16.79 -20.54
C GLU A 108 -12.80 -18.04 -20.57
N GLU A 109 -13.15 -18.60 -19.41
CA GLU A 109 -14.07 -19.75 -19.32
C GLU A 109 -15.54 -19.39 -19.60
N ASN A 110 -15.97 -18.16 -19.28
CA ASN A 110 -17.32 -17.67 -19.56
C ASN A 110 -17.49 -17.25 -21.03
N GLU A 111 -16.46 -16.71 -21.69
CA GLU A 111 -16.49 -16.42 -23.13
C GLU A 111 -16.42 -17.68 -24.00
N ALA A 112 -15.86 -18.77 -23.47
CA ALA A 112 -15.78 -20.07 -24.16
C ALA A 112 -17.05 -20.94 -24.05
N ARG A 113 -18.09 -20.49 -23.33
CA ARG A 113 -19.38 -21.17 -23.13
C ARG A 113 -20.50 -20.51 -23.92
#